data_AF-A0A6U3QCW2-F1
#
_entry.id   AF-A0A6U3QCW2-F1
#
_cell.length_a   1.000
_cell.length_b   1.000
_cell.length_c   1.000
_cell.angle_alpha   90.00
_cell.angle_beta   90.00
_cell.angle_gamma   90.00
#
_symmetry.space_group_name_H-M   'P 1'
#
loop_
_entity.id
_entity.type
_entity.pdbx_description
1 polymer ?
#
loop_
_entity_poly.entity_id
_entity_poly.type
_entity_poly.pdbx_seq_one_letter_code
_entity_poly.pdbx_strand_id
1 'polypeptide(L)'
;MLNYHEMTMTESRDSPQRRKQFLIICAIMAGVLINTICLSGILFPVEITEGIYPGGEYVYKFLVKDYAASAGTNVLITEDLSIPEDEQADLLYSVFIDDMTEISEGNGRFMAGLLTDKNSDKSIKMRSALLEKNPKIEKKIEKLKKKKELNDLRHPENILYESGELPSVVAAVAHFPFTNGFVSALMFSYKVLPTMQKWAREHIDEGSPVVVSSTCSIKQQMCTHYVPLFKADEFLLGRPDTKAHKLELQKSKKPLSSSSILKGLRKLVPF
;
A
#
# COMPACT_ATOMS: atom_id res chain seq x y z
N MET A 1 -18.83 -11.34 -2.93
CA MET A 1 -19.57 -10.24 -3.58
C MET A 1 -20.95 -10.77 -3.99
N LEU A 2 -22.03 -10.14 -3.55
CA LEU A 2 -23.37 -10.39 -4.08
C LEU A 2 -23.53 -9.53 -5.34
N ASN A 3 -23.50 -10.15 -6.52
CA ASN A 3 -23.63 -9.42 -7.78
C ASN A 3 -25.11 -9.09 -8.02
N TYR A 4 -25.49 -7.82 -7.87
CA TYR A 4 -26.86 -7.34 -8.10
C TYR A 4 -27.41 -7.72 -9.49
N HIS A 5 -26.50 -7.85 -10.47
CA HIS A 5 -26.85 -8.31 -11.82
C HIS A 5 -27.32 -9.76 -11.88
N GLU A 6 -26.83 -10.65 -11.01
CA GLU A 6 -27.19 -12.07 -11.02
C GLU A 6 -28.52 -12.32 -10.30
N MET A 7 -28.86 -11.52 -9.28
CA MET A 7 -30.09 -11.72 -8.49
C MET A 7 -31.35 -11.12 -9.11
N THR A 8 -31.25 -10.34 -10.19
CA THR A 8 -32.39 -9.59 -10.76
C THR A 8 -32.72 -9.95 -12.21
N MET A 9 -32.17 -11.05 -12.75
CA MET A 9 -32.35 -11.41 -14.17
C MET A 9 -33.76 -11.90 -14.55
N THR A 10 -34.62 -12.24 -13.60
CA THR A 10 -35.93 -12.84 -13.89
C THR A 10 -37.12 -11.88 -13.79
N GLU A 11 -36.92 -10.65 -13.27
CA GLU A 11 -38.02 -9.70 -13.04
C GLU A 11 -37.86 -8.38 -13.80
N SER A 12 -39.00 -7.79 -14.19
CA SER A 12 -39.03 -6.48 -14.85
C SER A 12 -38.40 -5.40 -13.97
N ARG A 13 -37.74 -4.43 -14.59
CA ARG A 13 -36.98 -3.37 -13.90
C ARG A 13 -37.80 -2.55 -12.90
N ASP A 14 -39.11 -2.46 -13.13
CA ASP A 14 -40.04 -1.69 -12.31
C ASP A 14 -40.91 -2.53 -11.37
N SER A 15 -40.64 -3.84 -11.22
CA SER A 15 -41.42 -4.68 -10.32
C SER A 15 -41.29 -4.18 -8.86
N PRO A 16 -42.39 -4.11 -8.09
CA PRO A 16 -42.34 -3.80 -6.65
C PRO A 16 -41.46 -4.78 -5.86
N GLN A 17 -41.40 -6.05 -6.31
CA GLN A 17 -40.59 -7.11 -5.72
C GLN A 17 -39.09 -6.82 -5.88
N ARG A 18 -38.63 -6.40 -7.07
CA ARG A 18 -37.25 -5.98 -7.31
C ARG A 18 -36.85 -4.77 -6.48
N ARG A 19 -37.75 -3.80 -6.27
CA ARG A 19 -37.50 -2.66 -5.37
C ARG A 19 -37.32 -3.11 -3.91
N LYS A 20 -38.13 -4.05 -3.43
CA LYS A 20 -37.97 -4.64 -2.08
C LYS A 20 -36.65 -5.40 -1.95
N GLN A 21 -36.29 -6.22 -2.93
CA GLN A 21 -35.01 -6.93 -2.96
C GLN A 21 -33.83 -5.95 -2.94
N PHE A 22 -33.87 -4.90 -3.77
CA PHE A 22 -32.85 -3.85 -3.78
C PHE A 22 -32.68 -3.19 -2.41
N LEU A 23 -33.78 -2.79 -1.76
CA LEU A 23 -33.74 -2.20 -0.43
C LEU A 23 -33.13 -3.15 0.62
N ILE A 24 -33.47 -4.44 0.57
CA ILE A 24 -32.87 -5.45 1.47
C ILE A 24 -31.37 -5.56 1.22
N ILE A 25 -30.92 -5.63 -0.04
CA ILE A 25 -29.49 -5.69 -0.38
C ILE A 25 -28.78 -4.42 0.11
N CYS A 26 -29.35 -3.24 -0.12
CA CYS A 26 -28.81 -1.98 0.38
C CYS A 26 -28.71 -1.95 1.90
N ALA A 27 -29.74 -2.43 2.62
CA ALA A 27 -29.72 -2.52 4.07
C ALA A 27 -28.64 -3.49 4.58
N ILE A 28 -28.48 -4.66 3.94
CA ILE A 28 -27.41 -5.62 4.25
C ILE A 28 -26.04 -5.00 3.98
N MET A 29 -25.84 -4.37 2.81
CA MET A 29 -24.58 -3.71 2.46
C MET A 29 -24.26 -2.56 3.43
N ALA A 30 -25.25 -1.76 3.83
CA ALA A 30 -25.07 -0.72 4.82
C ALA A 30 -24.70 -1.29 6.19
N GLY A 31 -25.38 -2.37 6.63
CA GLY A 31 -25.04 -3.06 7.87
C GLY A 31 -23.62 -3.64 7.87
N VAL A 32 -23.21 -4.30 6.77
CA VAL A 32 -21.85 -4.81 6.59
C VAL A 32 -20.82 -3.68 6.56
N LEU A 33 -21.14 -2.56 5.89
CA LEU A 33 -20.25 -1.39 5.85
C LEU A 33 -20.07 -0.79 7.24
N ILE A 34 -21.15 -0.58 7.99
CA ILE A 34 -21.10 -0.07 9.37
C ILE A 34 -20.29 -1.03 10.24
N ASN A 35 -20.54 -2.34 10.15
CA ASN A 35 -19.77 -3.34 10.89
C ASN A 35 -18.28 -3.29 10.51
N THR A 36 -17.96 -3.17 9.22
CA THR A 36 -16.57 -3.06 8.74
C THR A 36 -15.89 -1.79 9.25
N ILE A 37 -16.62 -0.66 9.32
CA ILE A 37 -16.13 0.60 9.89
C ILE A 37 -15.86 0.47 11.39
N CYS A 38 -16.72 -0.23 12.13
CA CYS A 38 -16.50 -0.50 13.55
C CYS A 38 -15.28 -1.39 13.77
N LEU A 39 -15.12 -2.45 12.95
CA LEU A 39 -14.01 -3.40 13.04
C LEU A 39 -12.68 -2.84 12.52
N SER A 40 -12.70 -1.88 11.59
CA SER A 40 -11.49 -1.32 10.98
C SER A 40 -10.71 -0.37 11.88
N GLY A 41 -11.11 -0.19 13.13
CA GLY A 41 -10.35 0.65 14.05
C GLY A 41 -10.69 2.14 13.97
N ILE A 42 -11.77 2.56 13.30
CA ILE A 42 -12.04 4.01 13.12
C ILE A 42 -12.14 4.77 14.45
N LEU A 43 -12.63 4.11 15.50
CA LEU A 43 -12.73 4.67 16.86
C LEU A 43 -11.52 4.36 17.75
N PHE A 44 -10.64 3.45 17.33
CA PHE A 44 -9.50 3.02 18.12
C PHE A 44 -8.37 4.04 18.03
N PRO A 45 -7.79 4.52 19.15
CA PRO A 45 -6.63 5.38 19.08
C PRO A 45 -5.45 4.66 18.41
N VAL A 46 -4.57 5.42 17.76
CA VAL A 46 -3.29 4.89 17.27
C VAL A 46 -2.30 5.02 18.43
N GLU A 47 -2.13 3.94 19.19
CA GLU A 47 -1.18 3.90 20.29
C GLU A 47 0.21 3.60 19.75
N ILE A 48 1.15 4.51 20.03
CA ILE A 48 2.54 4.41 19.59
C ILE A 48 3.38 4.05 20.81
N THR A 49 4.11 2.95 20.70
CA THR A 49 5.01 2.42 21.73
C THR A 49 6.41 2.27 21.17
N GLU A 50 7.42 2.10 22.01
CA GLU A 50 8.77 1.79 21.54
C GLU A 50 8.92 0.30 21.28
N GLY A 51 9.63 -0.06 20.22
CA GLY A 51 9.93 -1.44 19.86
C GLY A 51 11.14 -1.53 18.93
N ILE A 52 11.30 -2.67 18.27
CA ILE A 52 12.45 -2.94 17.40
C ILE A 52 11.93 -3.31 16.02
N TYR A 53 12.43 -2.61 14.99
CA TYR A 53 12.27 -3.06 13.61
C TYR A 53 13.20 -4.27 13.37
N PRO A 54 12.69 -5.39 12.83
CA PRO A 54 13.46 -6.63 12.76
C PRO A 54 14.71 -6.54 11.88
N GLY A 55 14.70 -5.68 10.85
CA GLY A 55 15.80 -5.59 9.88
C GLY A 55 15.99 -6.86 9.06
N GLY A 56 16.94 -6.85 8.12
CA GLY A 56 17.27 -7.99 7.28
C GLY A 56 17.52 -7.63 5.82
N GLU A 57 17.66 -8.65 4.98
CA GLU A 57 17.72 -8.44 3.53
C GLU A 57 16.31 -8.22 2.99
N TYR A 58 16.10 -7.14 2.26
CA TYR A 58 14.81 -6.71 1.75
C TYR A 58 14.78 -6.81 0.23
N VAL A 59 13.91 -7.68 -0.30
CA VAL A 59 13.70 -7.86 -1.74
C VAL A 59 12.37 -7.24 -2.11
N TYR A 60 12.39 -6.18 -2.91
CA TYR A 60 11.24 -5.29 -3.06
C TYR A 60 11.01 -4.84 -4.50
N LYS A 61 9.79 -4.36 -4.75
CA LYS A 61 9.46 -3.54 -5.91
C LYS A 61 9.30 -2.10 -5.44
N PHE A 62 9.93 -1.18 -6.16
CA PHE A 62 9.76 0.26 -5.93
C PHE A 62 8.66 0.82 -6.83
N LEU A 63 7.69 1.51 -6.24
CA LEU A 63 6.55 2.06 -6.97
C LEU A 63 6.32 3.52 -6.62
N VAL A 64 5.81 4.27 -7.60
CA VAL A 64 5.29 5.63 -7.44
C VAL A 64 3.80 5.61 -7.76
N LYS A 65 2.96 5.55 -6.73
CA LYS A 65 1.49 5.40 -6.82
C LYS A 65 0.81 5.79 -5.50
N ASP A 66 -0.51 5.72 -5.45
CA ASP A 66 -1.24 5.80 -4.19
C ASP A 66 -0.80 4.72 -3.21
N TYR A 67 -0.65 5.08 -1.94
CA TYR A 67 -0.24 4.16 -0.88
C TYR A 67 -1.22 3.02 -0.64
N ALA A 68 -2.50 3.22 -0.98
CA ALA A 68 -3.49 2.15 -1.00
C ALA A 68 -3.13 1.01 -1.97
N ALA A 69 -2.29 1.26 -2.98
CA ALA A 69 -1.83 0.23 -3.92
C ALA A 69 -0.73 -0.68 -3.35
N SER A 70 -0.15 -0.35 -2.20
CA SER A 70 0.88 -1.17 -1.54
C SER A 70 0.35 -2.56 -1.16
N ALA A 71 -0.86 -2.64 -0.60
CA ALA A 71 -1.51 -3.90 -0.26
C ALA A 71 -1.67 -4.82 -1.49
N GLY A 72 -2.14 -4.28 -2.61
CA GLY A 72 -2.25 -5.04 -3.86
C GLY A 72 -0.89 -5.50 -4.41
N THR A 73 0.18 -4.76 -4.12
CA THR A 73 1.54 -5.19 -4.49
C THR A 73 2.03 -6.33 -3.60
N ASN A 74 1.75 -6.30 -2.29
CA ASN A 74 2.08 -7.41 -1.39
C ASN A 74 1.32 -8.70 -1.76
N VAL A 75 0.05 -8.59 -2.17
CA VAL A 75 -0.73 -9.74 -2.68
C VAL A 75 -0.03 -10.36 -3.90
N LEU A 76 0.40 -9.53 -4.85
CA LEU A 76 1.13 -10.00 -6.03
C LEU A 76 2.46 -10.70 -5.67
N ILE A 77 3.21 -10.16 -4.70
CA ILE A 77 4.46 -10.78 -4.23
C ILE A 77 4.18 -12.14 -3.58
N THR A 78 3.07 -12.25 -2.84
CA THR A 78 2.62 -13.52 -2.26
C THR A 78 2.30 -14.54 -3.34
N GLU A 79 1.52 -14.15 -4.34
CA GLU A 79 1.20 -15.00 -5.50
C GLU A 79 2.47 -15.43 -6.24
N ASP A 80 3.44 -14.53 -6.35
CA ASP A 80 4.72 -14.81 -6.98
C ASP A 80 5.52 -15.88 -6.23
N LEU A 81 5.37 -15.99 -4.91
CA LEU A 81 6.07 -16.94 -4.04
C LEU A 81 5.23 -18.16 -3.63
N SER A 82 3.94 -18.18 -3.97
CA SER A 82 2.98 -19.17 -3.49
C SER A 82 2.98 -19.32 -1.96
N ILE A 83 3.09 -18.20 -1.23
CA ILE A 83 3.10 -18.21 0.25
C ILE A 83 1.66 -18.33 0.77
N PRO A 84 1.37 -19.26 1.69
CA PRO A 84 0.09 -19.34 2.38
C PRO A 84 -0.26 -18.04 3.12
N GLU A 85 -1.52 -17.64 3.13
CA GLU A 85 -1.97 -16.38 3.76
C GLU A 85 -1.59 -16.26 5.25
N ASP A 86 -1.52 -17.38 5.97
CA ASP A 86 -1.18 -17.43 7.38
C ASP A 86 0.32 -17.26 7.66
N GLU A 87 1.18 -17.39 6.65
CA GLU A 87 2.63 -17.20 6.75
C GLU A 87 3.10 -15.83 6.24
N GLN A 88 2.20 -14.97 5.76
CA GLN A 88 2.56 -13.65 5.21
C GLN A 88 3.01 -12.64 6.27
N ALA A 89 2.51 -12.80 7.49
CA ALA A 89 2.80 -11.91 8.61
C ALA A 89 4.31 -11.88 8.89
N ASP A 90 4.83 -10.69 9.20
CA ASP A 90 6.24 -10.47 9.54
C ASP A 90 7.25 -10.82 8.43
N LEU A 91 6.78 -11.20 7.23
CA LEU A 91 7.59 -11.41 6.04
C LEU A 91 7.39 -10.31 5.00
N LEU A 92 6.15 -9.88 4.77
CA LEU A 92 5.83 -8.85 3.77
C LEU A 92 5.76 -7.49 4.42
N TYR A 93 6.54 -6.56 3.86
CA TYR A 93 6.61 -5.18 4.34
C TYR A 93 6.30 -4.20 3.20
N SER A 94 5.75 -3.06 3.58
CA SER A 94 5.63 -1.89 2.72
C SER A 94 6.27 -0.70 3.42
N VAL A 95 7.35 -0.20 2.82
CA VAL A 95 8.13 0.94 3.30
C VAL A 95 7.70 2.18 2.53
N PHE A 96 7.04 3.11 3.21
CA PHE A 96 6.55 4.39 2.72
C PHE A 96 7.60 5.45 3.05
N ILE A 97 8.18 6.04 2.00
CA ILE A 97 9.33 6.96 2.13
C ILE A 97 8.96 8.44 1.97
N ASP A 98 7.69 8.73 1.71
CA ASP A 98 7.21 10.10 1.53
C ASP A 98 6.27 10.53 2.64
N ASP A 99 6.43 11.80 3.02
CA ASP A 99 5.44 12.51 3.80
C ASP A 99 4.21 12.85 2.94
N MET A 100 3.06 12.28 3.30
CA MET A 100 1.82 12.47 2.54
C MET A 100 1.28 13.89 2.66
N THR A 101 1.74 14.67 3.65
CA THR A 101 1.40 16.10 3.75
C THR A 101 2.15 16.94 2.73
N GLU A 102 3.25 16.42 2.19
CA GLU A 102 4.12 17.13 1.26
C GLU A 102 3.92 16.75 -0.20
N ILE A 103 3.37 15.56 -0.45
CA ILE A 103 3.23 14.98 -1.78
C ILE A 103 1.76 14.81 -2.14
N SER A 104 1.39 15.29 -3.33
CA SER A 104 0.04 15.12 -3.88
C SER A 104 -0.29 13.65 -4.12
N GLU A 105 -1.57 13.29 -3.91
CA GLU A 105 -2.15 11.98 -4.23
C GLU A 105 -1.68 11.45 -5.61
N GLY A 106 -1.47 10.13 -5.70
CA GLY A 106 -0.96 9.43 -6.87
C GLY A 106 0.55 9.48 -7.08
N ASN A 107 1.29 10.27 -6.31
CA ASN A 107 2.75 10.44 -6.48
C ASN A 107 3.59 9.95 -5.28
N GLY A 108 2.96 9.27 -4.33
CA GLY A 108 3.64 8.68 -3.19
C GLY A 108 4.58 7.55 -3.64
N ARG A 109 5.77 7.51 -3.06
CA ARG A 109 6.75 6.46 -3.29
C ARG A 109 6.71 5.47 -2.14
N PHE A 110 6.69 4.20 -2.50
CA PHE A 110 6.80 3.11 -1.53
C PHE A 110 7.55 1.93 -2.13
N MET A 111 8.10 1.11 -1.25
CA MET A 111 8.73 -0.16 -1.57
C MET A 111 7.89 -1.26 -0.93
N ALA A 112 7.35 -2.17 -1.73
CA ALA A 112 6.63 -3.35 -1.24
C ALA A 112 7.48 -4.59 -1.51
N GLY A 113 7.69 -5.42 -0.50
CA GLY A 113 8.73 -6.43 -0.56
C GLY A 113 8.68 -7.47 0.54
N LEU A 114 9.59 -8.43 0.41
CA LEU A 114 9.84 -9.49 1.37
C LEU A 114 11.07 -9.12 2.21
N LEU A 115 10.92 -9.09 3.52
CA LEU A 115 12.03 -9.00 4.47
C LEU A 115 12.48 -10.42 4.84
N THR A 116 13.76 -10.70 4.65
CA THR A 116 14.35 -12.03 4.74
C THR A 116 15.48 -12.06 5.74
N ASP A 117 15.54 -13.14 6.53
CA ASP A 117 16.71 -13.48 7.32
C ASP A 117 17.76 -14.14 6.41
N LYS A 118 18.96 -13.55 6.36
CA LYS A 118 20.09 -14.04 5.56
C LYS A 118 20.53 -15.45 5.97
N ASN A 119 20.21 -15.89 7.18
CA ASN A 119 20.63 -17.18 7.72
C ASN A 119 19.60 -18.31 7.49
N SER A 120 18.41 -17.99 6.96
CA SER A 120 17.34 -18.96 6.77
C SER A 120 17.32 -19.48 5.34
N ASP A 121 17.50 -20.80 5.17
CA ASP A 121 17.41 -21.46 3.85
C ASP A 121 16.08 -21.18 3.13
N LYS A 122 14.97 -21.10 3.90
CA LYS A 122 13.65 -20.74 3.36
C LYS A 122 13.67 -19.33 2.79
N SER A 123 14.24 -18.39 3.53
CA SER A 123 14.33 -16.98 3.16
C SER A 123 15.25 -16.76 1.95
N ILE A 124 16.39 -17.46 1.87
CA ILE A 124 17.27 -17.46 0.71
C ILE A 124 16.54 -17.96 -0.54
N LYS A 125 15.80 -19.07 -0.43
CA LYS A 125 15.02 -19.61 -1.56
C LYS A 125 13.95 -18.65 -2.04
N MET A 126 13.22 -18.01 -1.13
CA MET A 126 12.19 -17.03 -1.47
C MET A 126 12.79 -15.81 -2.19
N ARG A 127 13.89 -15.27 -1.67
CA ARG A 127 14.65 -14.20 -2.33
C ARG A 127 15.04 -14.57 -3.76
N SER A 128 15.69 -15.71 -3.93
CA SER A 128 16.14 -16.16 -5.25
C SER A 128 14.96 -16.34 -6.22
N ALA A 129 13.85 -16.90 -5.74
CA ALA A 129 12.64 -17.08 -6.53
C ALA A 129 12.05 -15.76 -7.03
N LEU A 130 12.09 -14.67 -6.24
CA LEU A 130 11.66 -13.35 -6.70
C LEU A 130 12.60 -12.77 -7.76
N LEU A 131 13.91 -12.79 -7.50
CA LEU A 131 14.92 -12.22 -8.40
C LEU A 131 15.00 -12.96 -9.74
N GLU A 132 14.79 -14.29 -9.75
CA GLU A 132 14.74 -15.11 -10.97
C GLU A 132 13.56 -14.75 -11.90
N LYS A 133 12.57 -13.98 -11.44
CA LYS A 133 11.48 -13.47 -12.30
C LYS A 133 11.91 -12.29 -13.16
N ASN A 134 12.97 -11.56 -12.77
CA ASN A 134 13.39 -10.34 -13.45
C ASN A 134 13.61 -10.53 -14.97
N PRO A 135 14.31 -11.57 -15.46
CA PRO A 135 14.49 -11.78 -16.90
C PRO A 135 13.17 -11.91 -17.69
N LYS A 136 12.12 -12.48 -17.08
CA LYS A 136 10.79 -12.57 -17.70
C LYS A 136 10.10 -11.20 -17.72
N ILE A 137 10.24 -10.43 -16.65
CA ILE A 137 9.69 -9.08 -16.52
C ILE A 137 10.37 -8.14 -17.52
N GLU A 138 11.69 -8.18 -17.66
CA GLU A 138 12.46 -7.40 -18.65
C GLU A 138 11.96 -7.64 -20.07
N LYS A 139 11.78 -8.91 -20.46
CA LYS A 139 11.20 -9.26 -21.78
C LYS A 139 9.80 -8.68 -21.96
N LYS A 140 8.98 -8.61 -20.91
CA LYS A 140 7.64 -8.01 -20.96
C LYS A 140 7.73 -6.49 -21.10
N ILE A 141 8.60 -5.83 -20.32
CA ILE A 141 8.89 -4.39 -20.42
C ILE A 141 9.32 -4.00 -21.83
N GLU A 142 10.24 -4.75 -22.44
CA GLU A 142 10.69 -4.48 -23.82
C GLU A 142 9.55 -4.56 -24.84
N LYS A 143 8.65 -5.55 -24.70
CA LYS A 143 7.48 -5.68 -25.57
C LYS A 143 6.52 -4.50 -25.40
N LEU A 144 6.24 -4.08 -24.17
CA LEU A 144 5.38 -2.93 -23.87
C LEU A 144 5.97 -1.62 -24.44
N LYS A 145 7.30 -1.43 -24.31
CA LYS A 145 8.00 -0.29 -24.91
C LYS A 145 7.87 -0.28 -26.43
N LYS A 146 8.03 -1.43 -27.09
CA LYS A 146 7.84 -1.57 -28.56
C LYS A 146 6.40 -1.22 -28.99
N LYS A 147 5.41 -1.58 -28.17
CA LYS A 147 3.99 -1.25 -28.39
C LYS A 147 3.60 0.18 -27.99
N LYS A 148 4.51 0.95 -27.39
CA LYS A 148 4.24 2.29 -26.81
C LYS A 148 3.18 2.28 -25.70
N GLU A 149 3.00 1.15 -25.02
CA GLU A 149 2.07 0.97 -23.89
C GLU A 149 2.74 1.44 -22.57
N LEU A 150 3.10 2.73 -22.51
CA LEU A 150 3.90 3.28 -21.40
C LEU A 150 3.19 3.28 -20.04
N ASN A 151 1.85 3.33 -20.04
CA ASN A 151 1.07 3.30 -18.80
C ASN A 151 1.19 1.94 -18.09
N ASP A 152 1.28 0.85 -18.86
CA ASP A 152 1.35 -0.51 -18.32
C ASP A 152 2.71 -0.78 -17.66
N LEU A 153 3.76 -0.02 -18.01
CA LEU A 153 5.06 -0.10 -17.33
C LEU A 153 5.00 0.27 -15.85
N ARG A 154 3.95 0.99 -15.42
CA ARG A 154 3.73 1.35 -14.00
C ARG A 154 2.97 0.28 -13.24
N HIS A 155 2.53 -0.79 -13.90
CA HIS A 155 1.83 -1.89 -13.25
C HIS A 155 2.81 -2.71 -12.39
N PRO A 156 2.46 -3.13 -11.16
CA PRO A 156 3.36 -3.87 -10.28
C PRO A 156 3.99 -5.13 -10.91
N GLU A 157 3.25 -5.84 -11.76
CA GLU A 157 3.77 -6.99 -12.54
C GLU A 157 4.96 -6.67 -13.46
N ASN A 158 5.07 -5.42 -13.89
CA ASN A 158 6.03 -4.97 -14.89
C ASN A 158 7.19 -4.18 -14.26
N ILE A 159 7.33 -4.26 -12.94
CA ILE A 159 8.40 -3.63 -12.17
C ILE A 159 9.37 -4.72 -11.72
N LEU A 160 10.67 -4.47 -11.86
CA LEU A 160 11.71 -5.42 -11.46
C LEU A 160 11.82 -5.49 -9.94
N TYR A 161 12.20 -6.66 -9.44
CA TYR A 161 12.63 -6.83 -8.06
C TYR A 161 14.04 -6.29 -7.88
N GLU A 162 14.24 -5.53 -6.82
CA GLU A 162 15.52 -5.05 -6.32
C GLU A 162 15.78 -5.65 -4.94
N SER A 163 17.03 -5.59 -4.47
CA SER A 163 17.41 -6.05 -3.13
C SER A 163 18.24 -5.00 -2.41
N GLY A 164 17.98 -4.81 -1.13
CA GLY A 164 18.75 -3.95 -0.23
C GLY A 164 18.80 -4.53 1.17
N GLU A 165 19.46 -3.85 2.09
CA GLU A 165 19.52 -4.23 3.50
C GLU A 165 18.83 -3.17 4.34
N LEU A 166 17.89 -3.59 5.18
CA LEU A 166 17.24 -2.71 6.14
C LEU A 166 17.81 -3.00 7.54
N PRO A 167 18.25 -1.98 8.29
CA PRO A 167 18.87 -2.19 9.58
C PRO A 167 17.83 -2.59 10.63
N SER A 168 18.23 -3.43 11.59
CA SER A 168 17.46 -3.61 12.81
C SER A 168 17.72 -2.43 13.73
N VAL A 169 16.68 -1.65 14.05
CA VAL A 169 16.79 -0.41 14.81
C VAL A 169 15.62 -0.25 15.77
N VAL A 170 15.82 0.55 16.81
CA VAL A 170 14.73 1.02 17.65
C VAL A 170 13.74 1.80 16.80
N ALA A 171 12.47 1.47 16.94
CA ALA A 171 11.38 2.05 16.17
C ALA A 171 10.20 2.40 17.07
N ALA A 172 9.47 3.45 16.72
CA ALA A 172 8.11 3.62 17.20
C ALA A 172 7.21 2.59 16.50
N VAL A 173 6.45 1.85 17.28
CA VAL A 173 5.59 0.76 16.86
C VAL A 173 4.15 1.08 17.20
N ALA A 174 3.28 1.04 16.19
CA ALA A 174 1.84 1.11 16.36
C ALA A 174 1.18 -0.15 15.82
N HIS A 175 0.24 -0.65 16.61
CA HIS A 175 -0.58 -1.80 16.29
C HIS A 175 -1.97 -1.31 15.93
N PHE A 176 -2.50 -1.73 14.77
CA PHE A 176 -3.79 -1.25 14.32
C PHE A 176 -4.64 -2.37 13.68
N PRO A 177 -5.96 -2.44 13.98
CA PRO A 177 -6.84 -3.44 13.41
C PRO A 177 -6.85 -3.45 11.87
N PHE A 178 -6.85 -4.65 11.30
CA PHE A 178 -6.76 -4.87 9.85
C PHE A 178 -7.76 -5.92 9.39
N THR A 179 -8.54 -5.58 8.37
CA THR A 179 -9.58 -6.46 7.81
C THR A 179 -9.28 -6.91 6.38
N ASN A 180 -8.10 -6.60 5.84
CA ASN A 180 -7.73 -6.82 4.44
C ASN A 180 -8.73 -6.24 3.41
N GLY A 181 -9.56 -5.29 3.86
CA GLY A 181 -10.60 -4.65 3.05
C GLY A 181 -10.25 -3.20 2.73
N PHE A 182 -10.99 -2.60 1.80
CA PHE A 182 -10.77 -1.21 1.40
C PHE A 182 -10.83 -0.23 2.58
N VAL A 183 -11.71 -0.47 3.57
CA VAL A 183 -11.83 0.39 4.75
C VAL A 183 -10.53 0.40 5.56
N SER A 184 -9.86 -0.76 5.71
CA SER A 184 -8.56 -0.82 6.40
C SER A 184 -7.47 -0.05 5.65
N ALA A 185 -7.46 -0.11 4.31
CA ALA A 185 -6.55 0.70 3.49
C ALA A 185 -6.82 2.20 3.62
N LEU A 186 -8.09 2.61 3.74
CA LEU A 186 -8.48 3.99 4.02
C LEU A 186 -8.04 4.43 5.42
N MET A 187 -8.26 3.61 6.45
CA MET A 187 -7.82 3.92 7.82
C MET A 187 -6.30 4.03 7.90
N PHE A 188 -5.56 3.17 7.22
CA PHE A 188 -4.11 3.30 7.10
C PHE A 188 -3.73 4.65 6.50
N SER A 189 -4.30 5.01 5.35
CA SER A 189 -3.93 6.23 4.60
C SER A 189 -4.34 7.53 5.30
N TYR A 190 -5.51 7.59 5.94
CA TYR A 190 -6.08 8.82 6.49
C TYR A 190 -5.88 8.98 7.99
N LYS A 191 -5.61 7.90 8.72
CA LYS A 191 -5.52 7.93 10.18
C LYS A 191 -4.16 7.45 10.68
N VAL A 192 -3.79 6.21 10.38
CA VAL A 192 -2.57 5.60 10.94
C VAL A 192 -1.33 6.31 10.42
N LEU A 193 -1.18 6.36 9.09
CA LEU A 193 0.02 6.91 8.47
C LEU A 193 0.23 8.40 8.82
N PRO A 194 -0.77 9.30 8.71
CA PRO A 194 -0.58 10.69 9.13
C PRO A 194 -0.22 10.83 10.61
N THR A 195 -0.77 9.98 11.47
CA THR A 195 -0.45 9.98 12.91
C THR A 195 0.99 9.54 13.16
N MET A 196 1.42 8.46 12.51
CA MET A 196 2.81 7.97 12.58
C MET A 196 3.79 9.01 12.05
N GLN A 197 3.49 9.64 10.91
CA GLN A 197 4.33 10.69 10.32
C GLN A 197 4.38 11.95 11.20
N LYS A 198 3.26 12.35 11.79
CA LYS A 198 3.23 13.47 12.74
C LYS A 198 4.09 13.17 13.96
N TRP A 199 3.92 11.99 14.55
CA TRP A 199 4.71 11.55 15.70
C TRP A 199 6.20 11.53 15.36
N ALA A 200 6.58 11.01 14.19
CA ALA A 200 7.96 10.95 13.72
C ALA A 200 8.61 12.34 13.66
N ARG A 201 7.90 13.35 13.13
CA ARG A 201 8.40 14.73 13.06
C ARG A 201 8.62 15.38 14.43
N GLU A 202 7.89 14.93 15.44
CA GLU A 202 8.00 15.45 16.81
C GLU A 202 9.14 14.78 17.61
N HIS A 203 9.61 13.59 17.19
CA HIS A 203 10.53 12.76 17.97
C HIS A 203 11.86 12.42 17.28
N ILE A 204 11.96 12.60 15.96
CA ILE A 204 13.20 12.35 15.20
C ILE A 204 13.92 13.69 14.95
N ASP A 205 15.25 13.65 14.88
CA ASP A 205 16.11 14.79 14.58
C ASP A 205 15.64 15.58 13.34
N GLU A 206 15.71 16.91 13.45
CA GLU A 206 15.35 17.82 12.36
C GLU A 206 16.22 17.56 11.12
N GLY A 207 15.56 17.19 10.01
CA GLY A 207 16.23 16.88 8.73
C GLY A 207 16.35 15.40 8.41
N SER A 208 16.12 14.51 9.37
CA SER A 208 15.99 13.07 9.10
C SER A 208 14.74 12.78 8.25
N PRO A 209 14.82 11.82 7.30
CA PRO A 209 13.66 11.45 6.50
C PRO A 209 12.60 10.76 7.36
N VAL A 210 11.32 11.04 7.06
CA VAL A 210 10.20 10.36 7.71
C VAL A 210 9.85 9.12 6.89
N VAL A 211 10.11 7.95 7.47
CA VAL A 211 9.79 6.65 6.87
C VAL A 211 8.79 5.92 7.76
N VAL A 212 7.81 5.26 7.13
CA VAL A 212 6.91 4.34 7.81
C VAL A 212 7.00 2.98 7.14
N SER A 213 7.28 1.93 7.89
CA SER A 213 7.27 0.55 7.40
C SER A 213 6.08 -0.20 7.99
N SER A 214 5.31 -0.91 7.18
CA SER A 214 4.10 -1.60 7.63
C SER A 214 4.13 -3.06 7.22
N THR A 215 3.74 -3.94 8.14
CA THR A 215 3.42 -5.34 7.86
C THR A 215 2.03 -5.66 8.40
N CYS A 216 1.34 -6.63 7.80
CA CYS A 216 -0.02 -6.98 8.19
C CYS A 216 -0.18 -8.50 8.30
N SER A 217 -0.85 -8.93 9.37
CA SER A 217 -1.21 -10.31 9.63
C SER A 217 -2.70 -10.50 9.40
N ILE A 218 -3.06 -11.31 8.38
CA ILE A 218 -4.46 -11.68 8.12
C ILE A 218 -5.00 -12.52 9.29
N LYS A 219 -4.17 -13.43 9.82
CA LYS A 219 -4.53 -14.32 10.93
C LYS A 219 -4.83 -13.57 12.22
N GLN A 220 -4.02 -12.58 12.56
CA GLN A 220 -4.22 -11.75 13.76
C GLN A 220 -5.19 -10.59 13.52
N GLN A 221 -5.60 -10.35 12.26
CA GLN A 221 -6.39 -9.19 11.86
C GLN A 221 -5.78 -7.87 12.32
N MET A 222 -4.47 -7.75 12.13
CA MET A 222 -3.67 -6.68 12.74
C MET A 222 -2.52 -6.29 11.83
N CYS A 223 -2.28 -4.98 11.69
CA CYS A 223 -1.07 -4.45 11.09
C CYS A 223 -0.15 -3.87 12.16
N THR A 224 1.14 -4.06 11.95
CA THR A 224 2.20 -3.45 12.74
C THR A 224 2.90 -2.41 11.88
N HIS A 225 2.95 -1.19 12.38
CA HIS A 225 3.52 -0.02 11.72
C HIS A 225 4.74 0.44 12.50
N TYR A 226 5.84 0.66 11.80
CA TYR A 226 7.13 1.02 12.36
C TYR A 226 7.56 2.38 11.81
N VAL A 227 8.07 3.22 12.70
CA VAL A 227 8.81 4.44 12.37
C VAL A 227 10.21 4.27 12.95
N PRO A 228 11.25 4.06 12.12
CA PRO A 228 12.62 3.92 12.62
C PRO A 228 13.05 5.23 13.29
N LEU A 229 13.52 5.16 14.54
CA LEU A 229 13.99 6.35 15.27
C LEU A 229 15.42 6.73 14.89
N PHE A 230 16.19 5.77 14.39
CA PHE A 230 17.56 5.92 13.96
C PHE A 230 17.74 5.34 12.56
N LYS A 231 18.73 5.86 11.81
CA LYS A 231 19.11 5.36 10.47
C LYS A 231 17.94 5.32 9.47
N ALA A 232 17.01 6.27 9.55
CA ALA A 232 15.86 6.34 8.65
C ALA A 232 16.29 6.55 7.18
N ASP A 233 17.47 7.13 6.95
CA ASP A 233 18.12 7.27 5.65
C ASP A 233 18.49 5.92 5.01
N GLU A 234 18.89 4.93 5.82
CA GLU A 234 19.18 3.57 5.32
C GLU A 234 17.90 2.91 4.74
N PHE A 235 16.71 3.26 5.27
CA PHE A 235 15.43 2.77 4.74
C PHE A 235 15.06 3.36 3.38
N LEU A 236 15.75 4.42 2.93
CA LEU A 236 15.55 4.97 1.59
C LEU A 236 16.18 4.09 0.51
N LEU A 237 17.12 3.20 0.85
CA LEU A 237 17.80 2.30 -0.10
C LEU A 237 18.35 3.05 -1.33
N GLY A 238 18.99 4.19 -1.08
CA GLY A 238 19.57 5.05 -2.11
C GLY A 238 18.57 5.92 -2.88
N ARG A 239 17.28 5.88 -2.53
CA ARG A 239 16.27 6.80 -3.09
C ARG A 239 16.40 8.19 -2.45
N PRO A 240 16.07 9.27 -3.20
CA PRO A 240 16.11 10.61 -2.62
C PRO A 240 15.04 10.76 -1.53
N ASP A 241 15.28 11.65 -0.57
CA ASP A 241 14.30 11.98 0.47
C ASP A 241 13.04 12.65 -0.11
N THR A 242 12.03 12.87 0.74
CA THR A 242 10.75 13.48 0.34
C THR A 242 10.96 14.88 -0.25
N LYS A 243 11.87 15.68 0.33
CA LYS A 243 12.11 17.07 -0.10
C LYS A 243 12.69 17.13 -1.51
N ALA A 244 13.70 16.31 -1.81
CA ALA A 244 14.28 16.24 -3.14
C ALA A 244 13.26 15.76 -4.19
N HIS A 245 12.47 14.74 -3.87
CA HIS A 245 11.41 14.24 -4.76
C HIS A 245 10.32 15.29 -5.04
N LYS A 246 9.90 16.03 -4.01
CA LYS A 246 8.97 17.16 -4.18
C LYS A 246 9.50 18.22 -5.14
N LEU A 247 10.79 18.55 -5.05
CA LEU A 247 11.44 19.48 -5.97
C LEU A 247 11.46 18.94 -7.41
N GLU A 248 11.69 17.64 -7.61
CA GLU A 248 11.61 16.99 -8.92
C GLU A 248 10.19 17.01 -9.50
N LEU A 249 9.17 16.75 -8.67
CA LEU A 249 7.76 16.85 -9.05
C LEU A 249 7.38 18.28 -9.46
N GLN A 250 7.87 19.29 -8.74
CA GLN A 250 7.63 20.70 -9.09
C GLN A 250 8.30 21.09 -10.41
N LYS A 251 9.51 20.60 -10.67
CA LYS A 251 10.21 20.83 -11.96
C LYS A 251 9.52 20.13 -13.14
N SER A 252 8.92 18.97 -12.91
CA SER A 252 8.29 18.16 -13.97
C SER A 252 6.82 18.49 -14.23
N LYS A 253 6.10 19.05 -13.24
CA LYS A 253 4.71 19.50 -13.43
C LYS A 253 4.71 20.80 -14.27
N LYS A 254 4.36 20.67 -15.57
CA LYS A 254 3.64 21.76 -16.25
C LYS A 254 2.40 22.09 -15.40
N PRO A 255 2.08 23.38 -15.16
CA PRO A 255 1.04 23.77 -14.23
C PRO A 255 -0.26 23.00 -14.51
N LEU A 256 -0.80 22.38 -13.46
CA LEU A 256 -2.10 21.69 -13.49
C LEU A 256 -3.13 22.64 -14.09
N SER A 257 -3.47 22.42 -15.36
CA SER A 257 -4.51 23.18 -16.03
C SER A 257 -5.81 22.99 -15.24
N SER A 258 -6.49 24.08 -14.92
CA SER A 258 -7.83 24.12 -14.33
C SER A 258 -8.84 23.19 -15.04
N SER A 259 -8.58 22.84 -16.30
CA SER A 259 -9.35 21.88 -17.08
C SER A 259 -9.29 20.43 -16.57
N SER A 260 -8.20 20.02 -15.92
CA SER A 260 -8.03 18.65 -15.38
C SER A 260 -8.82 18.45 -14.08
N ILE A 261 -8.89 19.49 -13.24
CA ILE A 261 -9.69 19.49 -12.00
C ILE A 261 -11.19 19.46 -12.34
N LEU A 262 -11.61 20.24 -13.34
CA LEU A 262 -13.00 20.22 -13.82
C LEU A 262 -13.43 18.86 -14.41
N LYS A 263 -12.51 18.15 -15.08
CA LYS A 263 -12.77 16.81 -15.63
C LYS A 263 -12.90 15.74 -14.54
N GLY A 264 -12.19 15.89 -13.42
CA GLY A 264 -12.34 15.01 -12.25
C GLY A 264 -13.70 15.22 -11.56
N LEU A 265 -14.09 16.48 -11.35
CA LEU A 265 -15.36 16.84 -10.74
C LEU A 265 -16.58 16.40 -11.58
N ARG A 266 -16.53 16.54 -12.91
CA ARG A 266 -17.60 16.05 -13.81
C ARG A 266 -17.78 14.53 -13.82
N LYS A 267 -16.80 13.76 -13.36
CA LYS A 267 -16.93 12.30 -13.22
C LYS A 267 -17.56 11.87 -11.89
N LEU A 268 -17.45 12.71 -10.86
CA LEU A 268 -18.03 12.45 -9.53
C LEU A 268 -19.45 12.97 -9.38
N VAL A 269 -19.82 13.97 -10.18
CA VAL A 269 -21.18 14.53 -10.22
C VAL A 269 -21.63 14.55 -11.68
N PRO A 270 -22.41 13.55 -12.15
CA PRO A 270 -22.94 13.54 -13.50
C PRO A 270 -24.18 14.45 -13.55
N PHE A 271 -23.95 15.76 -13.57
CA PHE A 271 -24.91 16.77 -13.98
C PHE A 271 -24.25 17.73 -14.97
#